data_AF-A0A641AGJ7-F1
#
_entry.id   AF-A0A641AGJ7-F1
#
_cell.length_a   1.000
_cell.length_b   1.000
_cell.length_c   1.000
_cell.angle_alpha   90.00
_cell.angle_beta   90.00
_cell.angle_gamma   90.00
#
_symmetry.space_group_name_H-M   'P 1'
#
loop_
_entity.id
_entity.type
_entity.pdbx_description
1 polymer ?
#
loop_
_entity_poly.entity_id
_entity_poly.type
_entity_poly.pdbx_seq_one_letter_code
_entity_poly.pdbx_strand_id
1 'polypeptide(L)'
;YVGLEQKNTQNLPGRSFVNLLEGRDFGSDKPVYVLDEYGPTRMIRTHKWKYVHRYQFGDNELYDLENDPDEEINLFGSDAHQEIGRKLLEQLESWYDKYTDPSVDGRKNSVMGRGQIGMIKDSDKPFADDVVYFNQS
;
A
#
# COMPACT_ATOMS: atom_id res chain seq x y z
N TYR A 1 -10.02 -26.29 -2.23
CA TYR A 1 -10.41 -25.71 -3.54
C TYR A 1 -11.82 -26.20 -3.86
N VAL A 2 -12.74 -25.31 -4.23
CA VAL A 2 -14.18 -25.63 -4.40
C VAL A 2 -14.63 -25.75 -5.86
N GLY A 3 -13.71 -25.75 -6.83
CA GLY A 3 -14.01 -26.06 -8.24
C GLY A 3 -14.84 -25.03 -9.00
N LEU A 4 -14.98 -23.80 -8.48
CA LEU A 4 -15.77 -22.76 -9.12
C LEU A 4 -15.00 -22.10 -10.27
N GLU A 5 -15.68 -21.87 -11.40
CA GLU A 5 -15.16 -21.07 -12.50
C GLU A 5 -15.00 -19.60 -12.08
N GLN A 6 -13.85 -19.02 -12.40
CA GLN A 6 -13.61 -17.59 -12.19
C GLN A 6 -14.39 -16.77 -13.22
N LYS A 7 -15.36 -15.99 -12.74
CA LYS A 7 -16.05 -14.98 -13.54
C LYS A 7 -15.32 -13.64 -13.37
N ASN A 8 -15.19 -12.86 -14.46
CA ASN A 8 -14.53 -11.55 -14.50
C ASN A 8 -13.06 -11.55 -14.01
N THR A 9 -12.18 -12.22 -14.76
CA THR A 9 -10.73 -12.28 -14.47
C THR A 9 -9.93 -11.09 -15.01
N GLN A 10 -10.56 -10.17 -15.73
CA GLN A 10 -9.85 -9.04 -16.32
C GLN A 10 -9.48 -8.01 -15.25
N ASN A 11 -8.23 -7.59 -15.27
CA ASN A 11 -7.67 -6.51 -14.44
C ASN A 11 -7.78 -6.68 -12.92
N LEU A 12 -7.77 -7.92 -12.41
CA LEU A 12 -7.72 -8.17 -10.97
C LEU A 12 -6.28 -8.00 -10.42
N PRO A 13 -6.10 -7.39 -9.23
CA PRO A 13 -4.78 -7.24 -8.61
C PRO A 13 -4.23 -8.55 -8.04
N GLY A 14 -5.11 -9.51 -7.74
CA GLY A 14 -4.77 -10.81 -7.18
C GLY A 14 -4.56 -11.91 -8.22
N ARG A 15 -3.93 -13.01 -7.80
CA ARG A 15 -3.84 -14.26 -8.56
C ARG A 15 -4.32 -15.44 -7.74
N SER A 16 -4.80 -16.48 -8.40
CA SER A 16 -5.28 -17.70 -7.74
C SER A 16 -4.14 -18.50 -7.11
N PHE A 17 -4.36 -19.00 -5.90
CA PHE A 17 -3.47 -19.93 -5.18
C PHE A 17 -3.71 -21.41 -5.51
N VAL A 18 -4.59 -21.72 -6.48
CA VAL A 18 -4.95 -23.11 -6.81
C VAL A 18 -3.74 -23.97 -7.16
N ASN A 19 -2.75 -23.42 -7.88
CA ASN A 19 -1.52 -24.16 -8.20
C ASN A 19 -0.80 -24.64 -6.94
N LEU A 20 -0.64 -23.76 -5.94
CA LEU A 20 0.02 -24.11 -4.68
C LEU A 20 -0.75 -25.18 -3.91
N LEU A 21 -2.09 -25.08 -3.88
CA LEU A 21 -2.96 -26.06 -3.21
C LEU A 21 -2.93 -27.44 -3.87
N GLU A 22 -2.59 -27.50 -5.16
CA GLU A 22 -2.47 -28.74 -5.92
C GLU A 22 -1.03 -29.25 -6.02
N GLY A 23 -0.09 -28.64 -5.28
CA GLY A 23 1.33 -29.01 -5.31
C GLY A 23 2.02 -28.67 -6.65
N ARG A 24 1.43 -27.79 -7.46
CA ARG A 24 2.00 -27.27 -8.70
C ARG A 24 2.78 -25.99 -8.46
N ASP A 25 3.65 -25.65 -9.42
CA ASP A 25 4.42 -24.42 -9.38
C ASP A 25 3.50 -23.17 -9.33
N PHE A 26 3.80 -22.26 -8.41
CA PHE A 26 3.06 -21.01 -8.22
C PHE A 26 3.50 -19.90 -9.20
N GLY A 27 4.56 -20.18 -9.97
CA GLY A 27 5.16 -19.28 -10.94
C GLY A 27 6.14 -18.33 -10.28
N SER A 28 6.51 -17.27 -11.01
CA SER A 28 7.52 -16.32 -10.53
C SER A 28 7.12 -15.69 -9.20
N ASP A 29 8.14 -15.42 -8.38
CA ASP A 29 8.00 -14.56 -7.22
C ASP A 29 7.58 -13.16 -7.70
N LYS A 30 6.66 -12.56 -6.95
CA LYS A 30 6.08 -11.24 -7.26
C LYS A 30 6.00 -10.44 -5.97
N PRO A 31 6.24 -9.13 -6.01
CA PRO A 31 6.06 -8.30 -4.83
C PRO A 31 4.64 -8.38 -4.29
N VAL A 32 4.53 -8.29 -2.97
CA VAL A 32 3.26 -8.08 -2.27
C VAL A 32 3.04 -6.59 -2.14
N TYR A 33 1.85 -6.13 -2.51
CA TYR A 33 1.42 -4.75 -2.39
C TYR A 33 0.38 -4.69 -1.28
N VAL A 34 0.60 -3.80 -0.30
CA VAL A 34 -0.29 -3.65 0.85
C VAL A 34 -0.93 -2.26 0.82
N LEU A 35 -2.22 -2.27 1.09
CA LEU A 35 -3.07 -1.11 1.29
C LEU A 35 -3.33 -0.97 2.78
N ASP A 36 -3.08 0.22 3.33
CA ASP A 36 -3.64 0.61 4.62
C ASP A 36 -5.07 1.14 4.40
N GLU A 37 -6.05 0.47 4.99
CA GLU A 37 -7.47 0.83 4.89
C GLU A 37 -7.76 2.18 5.59
N TYR A 38 -6.96 2.54 6.60
CA TYR A 38 -7.23 3.69 7.47
C TYR A 38 -6.17 4.80 7.38
N GLY A 39 -5.42 4.84 6.27
CA GLY A 39 -4.38 5.85 6.08
C GLY A 39 -3.89 5.95 4.65
N PRO A 40 -3.16 7.02 4.32
CA PRO A 40 -2.47 7.13 3.04
C PRO A 40 -1.31 6.13 2.92
N THR A 41 -0.94 5.40 3.97
CA THR A 41 0.23 4.50 3.94
C THR A 41 0.08 3.40 2.89
N ARG A 42 1.12 3.18 2.09
CA ARG A 42 1.21 2.09 1.10
C ARG A 42 2.53 1.37 1.26
N MET A 43 2.55 0.08 0.96
CA MET A 43 3.78 -0.72 1.08
C MET A 43 3.94 -1.67 -0.10
N ILE A 44 5.19 -1.84 -0.54
CA ILE A 44 5.63 -2.90 -1.44
C ILE A 44 6.67 -3.76 -0.70
N ARG A 45 6.47 -5.07 -0.72
CA ARG A 45 7.40 -6.06 -0.16
C ARG A 45 7.82 -7.05 -1.24
N THR A 46 9.11 -7.11 -1.50
CA THR A 46 9.78 -8.17 -2.26
C THR A 46 10.37 -9.20 -1.29
N HIS A 47 11.05 -10.22 -1.81
CA HIS A 47 11.82 -11.13 -0.95
C HIS A 47 12.89 -10.38 -0.13
N LYS A 48 13.59 -9.41 -0.73
CA LYS A 48 14.77 -8.77 -0.13
C LYS A 48 14.48 -7.42 0.52
N TRP A 49 13.43 -6.74 0.07
CA TRP A 49 13.19 -5.35 0.43
C TRP A 49 11.74 -5.11 0.78
N LYS A 50 11.52 -4.30 1.80
CA LYS A 50 10.23 -3.68 2.10
C LYS A 50 10.38 -2.17 2.02
N TYR A 51 9.44 -1.54 1.33
CA TYR A 51 9.35 -0.08 1.25
C TYR A 51 7.95 0.36 1.70
N VAL A 52 7.90 1.25 2.68
CA VAL A 52 6.67 1.86 3.20
C VAL A 52 6.67 3.33 2.80
N HIS A 53 5.64 3.72 2.07
CA HIS A 53 5.39 5.09 1.66
C HIS A 53 4.26 5.70 2.48
N ARG A 54 4.51 6.84 3.12
CA ARG A 54 3.53 7.60 3.88
C ARG A 54 3.24 8.91 3.14
N TYR A 55 2.13 8.99 2.40
CA TYR A 55 1.77 10.26 1.76
C TYR A 55 1.32 11.27 2.82
N GLN A 56 1.59 12.55 2.56
CA GLN A 56 1.22 13.72 3.36
C GLN A 56 1.98 13.87 4.68
N PHE A 57 2.05 12.84 5.52
CA PHE A 57 2.64 12.91 6.86
C PHE A 57 3.45 11.65 7.20
N GLY A 58 4.54 11.85 7.94
CA GLY A 58 5.42 10.78 8.43
C GLY A 58 6.60 10.48 7.51
N ASP A 59 7.63 9.85 8.08
CA ASP A 59 8.82 9.45 7.33
C ASP A 59 8.58 8.14 6.59
N ASN A 60 9.07 8.06 5.36
CA ASN A 60 9.08 6.81 4.61
C ASN A 60 10.10 5.84 5.20
N GLU A 61 9.88 4.56 4.94
CA GLU A 61 10.72 3.49 5.49
C GLU A 61 11.23 2.57 4.39
N LEU A 62 12.48 2.14 4.51
CA LEU A 62 13.10 1.14 3.64
C LEU A 62 13.86 0.13 4.50
N TYR A 63 13.53 -1.15 4.36
CA TYR A 63 14.15 -2.24 5.13
C TYR A 63 14.74 -3.30 4.21
N ASP A 64 15.95 -3.75 4.54
CA ASP A 64 16.63 -4.89 3.92
C ASP A 64 16.23 -6.17 4.66
N LEU A 65 15.24 -6.89 4.15
CA LEU A 65 14.72 -8.10 4.78
C LEU A 65 15.68 -9.29 4.71
N GLU A 66 16.74 -9.23 3.89
CA GLU A 66 17.75 -10.28 3.80
C GLU A 66 18.76 -10.17 4.95
N ASN A 67 19.14 -8.94 5.32
CA ASN A 67 20.12 -8.66 6.36
C ASN A 67 19.52 -8.18 7.69
N ASP A 68 18.29 -7.67 7.67
CA ASP A 68 17.53 -7.12 8.80
C ASP A 68 16.06 -7.61 8.72
N PRO A 69 15.82 -8.91 8.99
CA PRO A 69 14.49 -9.51 8.91
C PRO A 69 13.53 -8.98 9.99
N ASP A 70 14.06 -8.42 11.07
CA ASP A 70 13.31 -7.85 12.19
C ASP A 70 12.99 -6.36 11.98
N GLU A 71 13.41 -5.77 10.86
CA GLU A 71 13.10 -4.40 10.43
C GLU A 71 13.57 -3.32 11.44
N GLU A 72 14.71 -3.54 12.07
CA GLU A 72 15.26 -2.66 13.11
C GLU A 72 15.87 -1.37 12.55
N ILE A 73 16.35 -1.39 11.30
CA ILE A 73 17.13 -0.30 10.69
C ILE A 73 16.40 0.27 9.47
N ASN A 74 15.87 1.49 9.61
CA ASN A 74 15.32 2.23 8.47
C ASN A 74 16.44 2.84 7.60
N LEU A 75 16.51 2.41 6.33
CA LEU A 75 17.52 2.81 5.34
C LEU A 75 17.07 3.93 4.38
N PHE A 76 15.85 4.48 4.51
CA PHE A 76 15.27 5.41 3.53
C PHE A 76 16.12 6.67 3.29
N GLY A 77 16.83 7.15 4.31
CA GLY A 77 17.72 8.33 4.23
C GLY A 77 19.17 8.02 3.83
N SER A 78 19.51 6.76 3.57
CA SER A 78 20.89 6.35 3.25
C SER A 78 21.22 6.58 1.77
N ASP A 79 22.27 7.36 1.49
CA ASP A 79 22.77 7.59 0.12
C ASP A 79 23.03 6.28 -0.65
N ALA A 80 23.50 5.24 0.04
CA ALA A 80 23.77 3.94 -0.56
C ALA A 80 22.51 3.21 -1.05
N HIS A 81 21.33 3.52 -0.50
CA HIS A 81 20.07 2.81 -0.75
C HIS A 81 19.01 3.65 -1.48
N GLN A 82 19.32 4.92 -1.79
CA GLN A 82 18.38 5.83 -2.47
C GLN A 82 17.81 5.24 -3.76
N GLU A 83 18.65 4.60 -4.57
CA GLU A 83 18.23 4.02 -5.84
C GLU A 83 17.29 2.82 -5.66
N ILE A 84 17.44 2.07 -4.57
CA ILE A 84 16.55 0.94 -4.23
C ILE A 84 15.18 1.48 -3.84
N GLY A 85 15.15 2.48 -2.95
CA GLY A 85 13.91 3.16 -2.56
C GLY A 85 13.17 3.75 -3.76
N ARG A 86 13.88 4.43 -4.66
CA ARG A 86 13.30 5.01 -5.88
C ARG A 86 12.65 3.95 -6.77
N LYS A 87 13.33 2.83 -7.03
CA LYS A 87 12.80 1.73 -7.87
C LYS A 87 11.58 1.05 -7.25
N LEU A 88 11.54 0.94 -5.92
CA LEU A 88 10.40 0.35 -5.23
C LEU A 88 9.19 1.30 -5.23
N LEU A 89 9.42 2.60 -5.05
CA LEU A 89 8.38 3.61 -5.20
C LEU A 89 7.78 3.60 -6.62
N GLU A 90 8.60 3.57 -7.67
CA GLU A 90 8.11 3.52 -9.05
C GLU A 90 7.23 2.30 -9.32
N GLN A 91 7.63 1.13 -8.80
CA GLN A 91 6.83 -0.09 -8.90
C GLN A 91 5.54 -0.01 -8.09
N LEU A 92 5.58 0.62 -6.91
CA LEU A 92 4.41 0.84 -6.06
C LEU A 92 3.39 1.73 -6.77
N GLU A 93 3.81 2.91 -7.25
CA GLU A 93 2.94 3.85 -7.97
C GLU A 93 2.33 3.20 -9.21
N SER A 94 3.15 2.52 -10.03
CA SER A 94 2.69 1.86 -11.25
C SER A 94 1.65 0.78 -10.98
N TRP A 95 1.77 0.06 -9.86
CA TRP A 95 0.78 -0.94 -9.46
C TRP A 95 -0.54 -0.28 -9.06
N TYR A 96 -0.50 0.77 -8.24
CA TYR A 96 -1.70 1.47 -7.79
C TYR A 96 -2.40 2.18 -8.95
N ASP A 97 -1.66 2.78 -9.89
CA ASP A 97 -2.24 3.43 -11.07
C ASP A 97 -2.97 2.44 -11.99
N LYS A 98 -2.53 1.18 -12.01
CA LYS A 98 -3.16 0.13 -12.80
C LYS A 98 -4.45 -0.41 -12.18
N TYR A 99 -4.48 -0.57 -10.86
CA TYR A 99 -5.54 -1.33 -10.17
C TYR A 99 -6.49 -0.48 -9.33
N THR A 100 -6.22 0.82 -9.15
CA THR A 100 -7.08 1.73 -8.38
C THR A 100 -8.04 2.47 -9.29
N ASP A 101 -9.30 2.60 -8.88
CA ASP A 101 -10.22 3.53 -9.50
C ASP A 101 -9.84 4.98 -9.10
N PRO A 102 -9.48 5.85 -10.06
CA PRO A 102 -9.02 7.21 -9.75
C PRO A 102 -10.03 8.06 -8.97
N SER A 103 -11.33 7.77 -9.07
CA SER A 103 -12.39 8.51 -8.39
C SER A 103 -12.47 8.23 -6.88
N VAL A 104 -11.86 7.13 -6.43
CA VAL A 104 -11.88 6.68 -5.02
C VAL A 104 -10.48 6.33 -4.51
N ASP A 105 -9.44 6.94 -5.10
CA ASP A 105 -8.05 6.67 -4.74
C ASP A 105 -7.69 7.21 -3.35
N GLY A 106 -7.63 6.31 -2.38
CA GLY A 106 -7.29 6.63 -0.99
C GLY A 106 -5.90 7.25 -0.79
N ARG A 107 -4.96 7.14 -1.75
CA ARG A 107 -3.63 7.80 -1.63
C ARG A 107 -3.75 9.32 -1.56
N LYS A 108 -4.80 9.86 -2.19
CA LYS A 108 -5.05 11.30 -2.34
C LYS A 108 -5.91 11.89 -1.22
N ASN A 109 -6.32 11.07 -0.26
CA ASN A 109 -7.24 11.46 0.78
C ASN A 109 -6.54 11.49 2.14
N SER A 110 -6.78 12.54 2.93
CA SER A 110 -6.31 12.63 4.31
C SER A 110 -7.25 11.82 5.20
N VAL A 111 -6.75 10.76 5.84
CA VAL A 111 -7.49 10.02 6.87
C VAL A 111 -6.94 10.43 8.23
N MET A 112 -7.78 11.04 9.08
CA MET A 112 -7.36 11.63 10.36
C MET A 112 -7.61 10.71 11.57
N GLY A 113 -7.78 9.40 11.35
CA GLY A 113 -7.91 8.41 12.43
C GLY A 113 -9.25 8.41 13.19
N ARG A 114 -10.21 9.28 12.85
CA ARG A 114 -11.56 9.33 13.45
C ARG A 114 -12.65 8.62 12.65
N GLY A 115 -12.26 7.87 11.62
CA GLY A 115 -13.17 7.11 10.76
C GLY A 115 -13.75 7.90 9.59
N GLN A 116 -14.57 7.20 8.79
CA GLN A 116 -15.24 7.72 7.61
C GLN A 116 -16.68 8.13 7.97
N ILE A 117 -17.07 9.37 7.64
CA ILE A 117 -18.39 9.93 7.96
C ILE A 117 -19.33 9.99 6.74
N GLY A 118 -18.83 9.71 5.53
CA GLY A 118 -19.61 9.66 4.29
C GLY A 118 -18.83 9.00 3.15
N MET A 119 -19.45 8.76 1.99
CA MET A 119 -18.70 8.27 0.83
C MET A 119 -17.74 9.35 0.34
N ILE A 120 -16.64 8.95 -0.33
CA ILE A 120 -15.63 9.88 -0.87
C ILE A 120 -16.24 10.98 -1.76
N LYS A 121 -17.37 10.70 -2.42
CA LYS A 121 -18.09 11.62 -3.31
C LYS A 121 -19.12 12.53 -2.62
N ASP A 122 -19.46 12.28 -1.36
CA ASP A 122 -20.60 12.92 -0.70
C ASP A 122 -20.24 14.28 -0.08
N SER A 123 -18.96 14.55 0.17
CA SER A 123 -18.47 15.83 0.69
C SER A 123 -16.99 16.04 0.38
N ASP A 124 -16.51 17.28 0.54
CA ASP A 124 -15.06 17.61 0.46
C ASP A 124 -14.26 17.05 1.65
N LYS A 125 -14.94 16.51 2.67
CA LYS A 125 -14.39 15.99 3.92
C LYS A 125 -15.09 14.67 4.28
N PRO A 126 -14.88 13.60 3.50
CA PRO A 126 -15.55 12.32 3.73
C PRO A 126 -14.99 11.57 4.97
N PHE A 127 -13.86 12.03 5.48
CA PHE A 127 -13.24 11.58 6.73
C PHE A 127 -13.46 12.62 7.83
N ALA A 128 -13.62 12.18 9.08
CA ALA A 128 -13.84 13.10 10.19
C ALA A 128 -12.60 13.98 10.45
N ASP A 129 -12.79 15.30 10.42
CA ASP A 129 -11.77 16.31 10.73
C ASP A 129 -11.60 16.52 12.25
N ASP A 130 -10.42 17.02 12.64
CA ASP A 130 -10.15 17.45 14.00
C ASP A 130 -10.97 18.69 14.42
N VAL A 131 -11.38 18.71 15.70
CA VAL A 131 -12.04 19.86 16.32
C VAL A 131 -10.97 20.91 16.63
N VAL A 132 -11.04 22.07 15.96
CA VAL A 132 -10.19 23.22 16.29
C VAL A 132 -10.78 23.88 17.54
N TYR A 133 -10.11 23.77 18.69
CA TYR A 133 -10.44 24.56 19.87
C TYR A 133 -10.00 26.01 19.61
N PHE A 134 -10.95 26.90 19.38
CA PHE A 134 -10.69 28.33 19.43
C PHE A 134 -10.52 28.75 20.90
N ASN A 135 -9.28 28.81 21.39
CA ASN A 135 -9.00 29.56 22.61
C ASN A 135 -9.08 31.05 22.25
N GLN A 136 -10.17 31.70 22.65
CA GLN A 136 -10.22 33.16 22.68
C GLN A 136 -9.31 33.64 23.82
N SER A 137 -8.25 34.36 23.46
CA SER A 137 -7.40 35.14 24.37
C SER A 137 -8.08 36.40 24.85
#